data_AF-A0A9D4BY28-F1
#
_entry.id   AF-A0A9D4BY28-F1
#
_cell.length_a   1.000
_cell.length_b   1.000
_cell.length_c   1.000
_cell.angle_alpha   90.00
_cell.angle_beta   90.00
_cell.angle_gamma   90.00
#
_symmetry.space_group_name_H-M   'P 1'
#
loop_
_entity.id
_entity.type
_entity.pdbx_description
1 polymer ?
#
loop_
_entity_poly.entity_id
_entity_poly.type
_entity_poly.pdbx_seq_one_letter_code
_entity_poly.pdbx_strand_id
1 'polypeptide(L)' 'MFPTLQFSLTGLDPHSQYNVFVDIVLADNSHWKFQNGHWVPCGQAEQLPQSESAPVSAPQPQSTLQQQPH' A
#
# COMPACT_ATOMS: atom_id res chain seq x y z
N MET A 1 -9.49 -7.08 5.88
CA MET A 1 -10.11 -8.11 5.01
C MET A 1 -10.23 -9.41 5.79
N PHE A 2 -11.17 -10.28 5.45
CA PHE A 2 -11.26 -11.64 5.99
C PHE A 2 -10.99 -12.65 4.84
N PRO A 3 -10.09 -13.63 5.02
CA PRO A 3 -9.19 -13.78 6.16
C PRO A 3 -8.17 -12.64 6.25
N THR A 4 -7.50 -12.53 7.40
CA THR A 4 -6.41 -11.56 7.61
C THR A 4 -5.27 -11.84 6.63
N LEU A 5 -4.75 -10.79 5.97
CA LEU A 5 -3.53 -10.89 5.17
C LEU A 5 -2.32 -10.97 6.12
N GLN A 6 -1.60 -12.08 6.10
CA GLN A 6 -0.43 -12.34 6.94
C GLN A 6 0.75 -12.82 6.11
N PHE A 7 1.93 -12.29 6.39
CA PHE A 7 3.18 -12.63 5.69
C PHE A 7 4.36 -12.66 6.67
N SER A 8 5.37 -13.46 6.35
CA SER A 8 6.65 -13.51 7.07
C SER A 8 7.76 -13.09 6.12
N LEU A 9 8.50 -12.05 6.50
CA LEU A 9 9.63 -11.53 5.73
C LEU A 9 10.93 -12.07 6.33
N THR A 10 11.79 -12.63 5.50
CA THR A 10 13.10 -13.18 5.91
C THR A 10 14.19 -12.74 4.93
N GLY A 11 15.45 -12.71 5.36
CA GLY A 11 16.59 -12.37 4.51
C GLY A 11 16.79 -10.88 4.22
N LEU A 12 16.09 -9.99 4.93
CA LEU A 12 16.36 -8.54 4.87
C LEU A 12 17.61 -8.19 5.68
N ASP A 13 18.28 -7.11 5.29
CA ASP A 13 19.41 -6.55 6.04
C ASP A 13 18.90 -5.91 7.36
N PRO A 14 19.35 -6.39 8.53
CA PRO A 14 18.94 -5.82 9.82
C PRO A 14 19.37 -4.37 10.05
N HIS A 15 20.33 -3.85 9.28
CA HIS A 15 20.84 -2.48 9.44
C HIS A 15 20.10 -1.45 8.56
N SER A 16 19.19 -1.90 7.71
CA SER A 16 18.44 -1.06 6.78
C SER A 16 17.00 -0.80 7.26
N GLN A 17 16.44 0.35 6.88
CA GLN A 17 15.04 0.69 7.16
C GLN A 17 14.15 0.37 5.96
N TYR A 18 13.00 -0.25 6.24
CA TYR A 18 12.03 -0.64 5.22
C TYR A 18 10.64 -0.13 5.56
N ASN A 19 9.91 0.32 4.55
CA ASN A 19 8.48 0.56 4.64
C ASN A 19 7.76 -0.56 3.88
N VAL A 20 6.69 -1.09 4.47
CA VAL A 20 5.85 -2.12 3.84
C VAL A 20 4.51 -1.49 3.49
N PHE A 21 4.15 -1.57 2.21
CA PHE A 21 2.88 -1.06 1.70
C PHE A 21 2.05 -2.20 1.13
N VAL A 22 0.74 -2.10 1.27
CA VAL A 22 -0.23 -3.00 0.67
C VAL A 22 -1.18 -2.17 -0.15
N ASP A 23 -1.32 -2.51 -1.42
CA ASP A 23 -2.27 -1.89 -2.34
C ASP A 23 -3.26 -2.94 -2.86
N ILE A 24 -4.47 -2.51 -3.17
CA ILE A 24 -5.53 -3.34 -3.74
C ILE A 24 -5.81 -2.83 -5.15
N VAL A 25 -5.35 -3.59 -6.14
CA VAL A 25 -5.54 -3.26 -7.56
C VAL A 25 -6.66 -4.09 -8.18
N LEU A 26 -7.21 -3.58 -9.29
CA LEU A 26 -8.17 -4.33 -10.08
C LEU A 26 -7.54 -5.63 -10.60
N ALA A 27 -8.23 -6.76 -10.42
CA ALA A 27 -7.80 -8.04 -10.98
C ALA A 27 -8.06 -8.12 -12.50
N ASP A 28 -9.11 -7.45 -12.98
CA ASP A 28 -9.47 -7.31 -14.39
C ASP A 28 -10.26 -6.01 -14.63
N ASN A 29 -10.61 -5.72 -15.89
CA ASN A 29 -11.38 -4.54 -16.27
C ASN A 29 -12.89 -4.79 -16.36
N SER A 30 -13.44 -5.77 -15.63
CA SER A 30 -14.86 -6.14 -15.70
C SER A 30 -15.61 -5.66 -14.46
N HIS A 31 -16.78 -5.04 -14.68
CA HIS A 31 -17.79 -4.90 -13.65
C HIS A 31 -18.58 -6.21 -13.60
N TRP A 32 -18.54 -6.89 -12.46
CA TRP A 32 -19.19 -8.19 -12.27
C TRP A 32 -20.53 -8.09 -11.55
N LYS A 33 -21.53 -8.86 -12.00
CA LYS A 33 -22.79 -9.08 -11.28
C LYS A 33 -22.99 -10.56 -10.99
N PHE A 34 -23.61 -10.87 -9.85
CA PHE A 34 -23.96 -12.26 -9.49
C PHE A 34 -25.42 -12.53 -9.84
N GLN A 35 -25.67 -13.42 -10.80
CA GLN A 35 -27.02 -13.80 -11.24
C GLN A 35 -27.07 -15.30 -11.50
N ASN A 36 -28.17 -15.96 -11.14
CA ASN A 36 -28.37 -17.40 -11.34
C ASN A 36 -27.20 -18.26 -10.81
N GLY A 37 -26.64 -17.90 -9.66
CA GLY A 37 -25.58 -18.67 -9.02
C GLY A 37 -24.18 -18.52 -9.63
N HIS A 38 -23.97 -17.61 -10.59
CA HIS A 38 -22.66 -17.38 -11.20
C HIS A 38 -22.35 -15.89 -11.40
N TRP A 39 -21.07 -15.58 -11.47
CA TRP A 39 -20.56 -14.24 -11.80
C TRP A 39 -20.56 -14.03 -13.31
N VAL A 40 -21.15 -12.94 -13.78
CA VAL A 40 -21.13 -12.54 -15.20
C VAL A 40 -20.66 -11.10 -15.36
N PRO A 41 -19.90 -10.79 -16.42
CA PRO A 41 -19.52 -9.41 -16.71
C PRO A 41 -20.75 -8.61 -17.14
N CYS A 42 -20.83 -7.35 -16.70
CA CYS A 42 -21.92 -6.43 -17.01
C CYS A 42 -21.47 -5.01 -17.34
N GLY A 43 -20.17 -4.76 -17.49
CA GLY A 43 -19.62 -3.47 -17.83
C GLY A 43 -18.10 -3.43 -17.68
N GLN A 44 -17.51 -2.24 -17.80
CA GLN A 44 -16.10 -2.01 -17.49
C GLN A 44 -15.93 -1.59 -16.04
N ALA A 45 -14.84 -2.01 -15.40
CA ALA A 45 -14.51 -1.58 -14.06
C ALA A 45 -14.10 -0.09 -14.08
N GLU A 46 -14.54 0.67 -13.09
CA GLU A 46 -14.11 2.06 -12.95
C GLU A 46 -12.69 2.09 -12.38
N GLN A 47 -11.76 2.68 -13.13
CA GLN A 47 -10.40 2.89 -12.65
C GLN A 47 -10.43 4.03 -11.64
N LEU A 48 -10.21 3.70 -10.36
CA LEU A 48 -9.90 4.73 -9.38
C LEU A 48 -8.59 5.42 -9.81
N PRO A 49 -8.54 6.77 -9.85
CA PRO A 49 -7.27 7.45 -10.03
C PRO A 49 -6.35 6.96 -8.91
N GLN A 50 -5.18 6.42 -9.28
CA GLN A 50 -4.15 6.09 -8.31
C GLN A 50 -3.96 7.34 -7.46
N SER A 51 -4.34 7.27 -6.18
CA SER A 51 -4.01 8.32 -5.23
C SER A 51 -2.50 8.48 -5.33
N GLU A 52 -2.06 9.61 -5.88
CA GLU A 52 -0.67 9.97 -6.02
C GLU A 52 -0.04 9.81 -4.63
N SER A 53 0.63 8.69 -4.41
CA SER A 53 1.44 8.47 -3.23
C SER A 53 2.64 9.37 -3.40
N ALA A 54 2.43 10.66 -3.16
CA ALA A 54 3.50 11.62 -3.02
C ALA A 54 4.52 10.99 -2.04
N PRO A 55 5.81 10.91 -2.39
CA PRO A 55 6.79 10.42 -1.45
C PRO A 55 6.71 11.32 -0.22
N VAL A 56 6.21 10.77 0.89
CA VAL A 56 6.31 11.41 2.21
C VAL A 56 7.80 11.61 2.43
N SER A 57 8.24 12.85 2.24
CA SER A 57 9.60 13.29 2.50
C SER A 57 10.02 12.71 3.85
N ALA A 58 11.10 11.93 3.85
CA ALA A 58 11.58 11.26 5.05
C ALA A 58 11.72 12.27 6.20
N PRO A 59 11.34 11.91 7.44
CA PRO A 59 11.55 12.79 8.58
C PRO A 59 13.05 13.11 8.69
N GLN A 60 13.40 14.37 8.44
CA GLN A 60 14.76 14.86 8.64
C GLN A 60 15.12 14.66 10.11
N PRO A 61 16.23 14.00 10.46
CA PRO A 61 16.67 13.94 11.85
C PRO A 61 17.03 15.36 12.29
N GLN A 62 16.25 15.94 13.22
CA GLN A 62 16.65 17.16 13.92
C GLN A 62 17.81 16.82 14.88
N SER A 63 19.00 16.74 14.32
CA SER A 63 20.26 17.00 15.01
C SER A 63 20.76 18.31 14.40
N THR A 64 20.74 19.47 15.04
CA THR A 64 21.59 19.81 16.18
C THR A 64 21.09 21.15 16.72
N LEU A 65 20.36 21.17 17.83
CA LEU A 65 20.14 22.40 18.62
C LEU A 65 20.12 22.04 20.10
N GLN A 66 21.18 21.34 20.53
CA GLN A 66 21.56 21.35 21.92
C GLN A 66 23.07 21.10 22.04
N GLN A 67 23.66 21.85 22.97
CA GLN A 67 25.07 21.94 23.39
C GLN A 67 25.82 23.13 22.77
N GLN A 68 26.29 24.13 23.53
CA GLN A 68 26.33 24.38 24.98
C GLN A 68 26.72 25.87 25.20
N PRO A 69 26.65 26.39 26.44
CA PRO A 69 26.76 27.81 26.76
C PRO A 69 28.23 28.27 26.88
N HIS A 70 28.44 29.56 26.62
CA HIS A 70 29.43 30.41 27.29
C HIS A 70 28.91 31.84 27.34
#